data_AF-A0AB73IM24-F1
#
_entry.id   AF-A0AB73IM24-F1
#
_cell.length_a   1.000
_cell.length_b   1.000
_cell.length_c   1.000
_cell.angle_alpha   90.00
_cell.angle_beta   90.00
_cell.angle_gamma   90.00
#
_symmetry.space_group_name_H-M   'P 1'
#
loop_
_entity.id
_entity.type
_entity.pdbx_description
1 polymer ?
#
loop_
_entity_poly.entity_id
_entity_poly.type
_entity_poly.pdbx_seq_one_letter_code
_entity_poly.pdbx_strand_id
1 'polypeptide(L)'
;MTLFAFPYFALLGTRSHLAVLIAMIMLMVIHSAIYGTEAAYIAESFPAQIRYTGASLGYQGASIIAGGPAPLVSLWLYQTFHTGYAVAAFLAGMALISAVAAFFLGRPTPKVT
;
A
#
# COMPACT_ATOMS: atom_id res chain seq x y z
N MET A 1 -6.30 -3.66 -1.58
CA MET A 1 -6.45 -2.24 -2.00
C MET A 1 -6.50 -2.07 -3.51
N THR A 2 -5.61 -2.74 -4.25
CA THR A 2 -5.35 -2.41 -5.66
C THR A 2 -6.52 -2.61 -6.61
N LEU A 3 -7.27 -3.70 -6.44
CA LEU A 3 -8.50 -3.94 -7.21
C LEU A 3 -9.56 -2.86 -6.95
N PHE A 4 -9.61 -2.33 -5.72
CA PHE A 4 -10.55 -1.29 -5.34
C PHE A 4 -10.13 0.12 -5.79
N ALA A 5 -8.88 0.33 -6.20
CA ALA A 5 -8.42 1.62 -6.72
C ALA A 5 -9.20 2.04 -7.99
N PHE A 6 -9.55 1.09 -8.86
CA PHE A 6 -10.32 1.35 -10.08
C PHE A 6 -11.75 1.85 -9.79
N PRO A 7 -12.60 1.13 -9.03
CA PRO A 7 -13.92 1.64 -8.68
C PRO A 7 -13.85 2.90 -7.80
N TYR A 8 -12.80 3.08 -7.00
CA TYR A 8 -12.58 4.31 -6.24
C TYR A 8 -12.46 5.53 -7.16
N PHE A 9 -11.61 5.46 -8.20
CA PHE A 9 -11.49 6.57 -9.16
C PHE A 9 -12.75 6.76 -10.03
N ALA A 10 -13.49 5.68 -10.32
CA ALA A 10 -14.80 5.79 -10.97
C ALA A 10 -15.81 6.57 -10.10
N LEU A 11 -15.87 6.25 -8.80
CA LEU A 11 -16.74 6.94 -7.83
C LEU A 11 -16.33 8.41 -7.64
N LEU A 12 -15.02 8.71 -7.62
CA LEU A 12 -14.54 10.10 -7.63
C LEU A 12 -15.01 10.88 -8.86
N GLY A 13 -15.03 10.24 -10.04
CA GLY A 13 -15.49 10.84 -11.29
C GLY A 13 -16.96 11.24 -11.29
N THR A 14 -17.80 10.63 -10.45
CA THR A 14 -19.24 10.97 -10.37
C THR A 14 -19.51 12.38 -9.84
N ARG A 15 -18.53 13.00 -9.16
CA ARG A 15 -18.65 14.31 -8.50
C ARG A 15 -19.79 14.41 -7.47
N SER A 16 -20.37 13.27 -7.08
CA SER A 16 -21.39 13.20 -6.04
C SER A 16 -20.75 13.10 -4.67
N HIS A 17 -21.08 14.04 -3.77
CA HIS A 17 -20.48 14.11 -2.44
C HIS A 17 -20.67 12.80 -1.64
N LEU A 18 -21.87 12.22 -1.72
CA LEU A 18 -22.21 10.98 -1.02
C LEU A 18 -21.46 9.78 -1.61
N ALA A 19 -21.31 9.71 -2.93
CA ALA A 19 -20.57 8.63 -3.58
C ALA A 19 -19.07 8.67 -3.21
N VAL A 20 -18.48 9.85 -3.17
CA VAL A 20 -17.08 10.05 -2.76
C VAL A 20 -16.89 9.69 -1.29
N LEU A 21 -17.81 10.11 -0.41
CA LEU A 21 -17.74 9.80 1.01
C LEU A 21 -17.77 8.28 1.26
N ILE A 22 -18.70 7.56 0.60
CA ILE A 22 -18.77 6.10 0.68
C ILE A 22 -17.47 5.47 0.14
N ALA A 23 -16.94 5.95 -0.98
CA ALA A 23 -15.69 5.47 -1.55
C ALA A 23 -14.51 5.61 -0.58
N MET A 24 -14.41 6.74 0.13
CA MET A 24 -13.38 7.00 1.13
C MET A 24 -13.51 6.09 2.36
N ILE A 25 -14.73 5.88 2.87
CA ILE A 25 -14.98 4.97 4.00
C ILE A 25 -14.58 3.55 3.63
N MET A 26 -15.03 3.05 2.47
CA MET A 26 -14.67 1.70 2.01
C MET A 26 -13.15 1.55 1.85
N LEU A 27 -12.49 2.57 1.28
CA LEU A 27 -11.04 2.57 1.14
C LEU A 27 -10.33 2.46 2.50
N MET A 28 -10.80 3.21 3.51
CA MET A 28 -10.22 3.18 4.85
C MET A 28 -10.42 1.82 5.54
N VAL A 29 -11.59 1.19 5.40
CA VAL A 29 -11.82 -0.15 5.95
C VAL A 29 -10.85 -1.17 5.35
N ILE A 30 -10.69 -1.15 4.02
CA ILE A 30 -9.75 -2.06 3.33
C ILE A 30 -8.30 -1.77 3.76
N HIS A 31 -7.95 -0.48 3.91
CA HIS A 31 -6.61 -0.08 4.34
C HIS A 31 -6.28 -0.59 5.74
N SER A 32 -7.19 -0.37 6.70
CA SER A 32 -7.00 -0.80 8.09
C SER A 32 -6.82 -2.31 8.23
N ALA A 33 -7.57 -3.10 7.45
CA ALA A 33 -7.43 -4.55 7.43
C ALA A 33 -6.03 -5.00 6.97
N ILE A 34 -5.48 -4.34 5.95
CA ILE A 34 -4.15 -4.65 5.42
C ILE A 34 -3.05 -4.19 6.39
N TYR A 35 -3.17 -2.97 6.90
CA TYR A 35 -2.19 -2.38 7.81
C TYR A 35 -2.03 -3.21 9.10
N GLY A 36 -3.13 -3.76 9.63
CA GLY A 36 -3.08 -4.66 10.79
C GLY A 36 -2.29 -5.96 10.51
N THR A 37 -2.52 -6.58 9.34
CA THR A 37 -1.79 -7.80 8.96
C THR A 37 -0.32 -7.54 8.60
N GLU A 38 -0.02 -6.38 8.01
CA GLU A 38 1.32 -5.97 7.61
C GLU A 38 2.25 -5.81 8.83
N ALA A 39 1.77 -5.14 9.88
CA ALA A 39 2.55 -4.94 11.10
C ALA A 39 2.94 -6.27 11.76
N ALA A 40 2.02 -7.23 11.84
CA ALA A 40 2.28 -8.56 12.39
C ALA A 40 3.28 -9.34 11.53
N TYR A 41 3.09 -9.34 10.21
CA TYR A 41 3.97 -10.04 9.27
C TYR A 41 5.42 -9.55 9.32
N ILE A 42 5.61 -8.22 9.35
CA ILE A 42 6.95 -7.62 9.48
C ILE A 42 7.57 -8.00 10.83
N ALA A 43 6.82 -7.91 11.92
CA ALA A 43 7.30 -8.27 13.25
C ALA A 43 7.78 -9.73 13.33
N GLU A 44 7.04 -10.67 12.74
CA GLU A 44 7.39 -12.09 12.72
C GLU A 44 8.61 -12.41 11.84
N SER A 45 8.89 -11.57 10.85
CA SER A 45 10.02 -11.73 9.91
C SER A 45 11.40 -11.54 10.57
N PHE A 46 11.45 -10.93 11.77
CA PHE A 46 12.70 -10.65 12.47
C PHE A 46 12.82 -11.41 13.81
N PRO A 47 14.04 -11.85 14.19
CA PRO A 47 14.32 -12.37 15.54
C PRO A 47 13.96 -11.35 16.63
N ALA A 48 13.51 -11.83 17.79
CA ALA A 48 13.02 -10.97 18.89
C ALA A 48 14.02 -9.86 19.29
N GLN A 49 15.32 -10.16 19.28
CA GLN A 49 16.39 -9.24 19.69
C GLN A 49 16.54 -8.00 18.79
N ILE A 50 16.17 -8.10 17.52
CA ILE A 50 16.34 -7.01 16.53
C ILE A 50 15.02 -6.60 15.87
N ARG A 51 13.90 -7.15 16.33
CA ARG A 51 12.58 -6.97 15.71
C ARG A 51 12.19 -5.52 15.56
N TYR A 52 12.34 -4.72 16.61
CA TYR A 52 11.99 -3.31 16.60
C TYR A 52 12.87 -2.50 15.64
N THR A 53 14.19 -2.68 15.73
CA THR A 53 15.16 -1.97 14.88
C THR A 53 15.02 -2.37 13.41
N GLY A 54 14.83 -3.65 13.12
CA GLY A 54 14.61 -4.18 11.78
C GLY A 54 13.31 -3.67 11.16
N ALA A 55 12.20 -3.72 11.91
CA ALA A 55 10.92 -3.16 11.46
C ALA A 55 11.02 -1.65 11.20
N SER A 56 11.64 -0.89 12.11
CA SER A 56 11.82 0.56 11.96
C SER A 56 12.68 0.92 10.74
N LEU A 57 13.80 0.22 10.53
CA LEU A 57 14.63 0.39 9.33
C LEU A 57 13.85 0.11 8.04
N GLY A 58 13.02 -0.95 8.04
CA GLY A 58 12.13 -1.25 6.92
C GLY A 58 11.12 -0.14 6.64
N TYR A 59 10.41 0.32 7.68
CA TYR A 59 9.42 1.41 7.56
C TYR A 59 10.06 2.72 7.09
N GLN A 60 11.16 3.13 7.70
CA GLN A 60 11.82 4.40 7.36
C GLN A 60 12.45 4.33 5.97
N GLY A 61 13.08 3.21 5.62
CA GLY A 61 13.62 2.98 4.28
C GLY A 61 12.54 3.00 3.20
N ALA A 62 11.43 2.29 3.42
CA ALA A 62 10.29 2.27 2.52
C ALA A 62 9.64 3.66 2.40
N SER A 63 9.52 4.40 3.50
CA SER A 63 8.96 5.76 3.51
C SER A 63 9.79 6.72 2.65
N ILE A 64 11.12 6.67 2.74
CA ILE A 64 12.01 7.54 1.96
C ILE A 64 11.97 7.17 0.48
N ILE A 65 12.05 5.87 0.16
CA ILE A 65 12.19 5.40 -1.23
C ILE A 65 10.86 5.43 -1.98
N ALA A 66 9.79 4.93 -1.36
CA ALA A 66 8.49 4.77 -2.00
C ALA A 66 7.47 5.80 -1.51
N GLY A 67 7.45 6.10 -0.20
CA GLY A 67 6.46 7.00 0.40
C GLY A 67 6.55 8.43 -0.11
N GLY A 68 7.75 9.02 -0.10
CA GLY A 68 7.98 10.41 -0.54
C GLY A 68 7.69 10.65 -2.03
N PRO A 69 8.21 9.82 -2.96
CA PRO A 69 7.98 10.03 -4.39
C PRO A 69 6.58 9.66 -4.88
N ALA A 70 5.83 8.79 -4.17
CA ALA A 70 4.55 8.28 -4.65
C ALA A 70 3.52 9.37 -5.01
N PRO A 71 3.31 10.45 -4.22
CA PRO A 71 2.41 11.54 -4.60
C PRO A 71 2.89 12.30 -5.84
N LEU A 72 4.21 12.50 -6.00
CA LEU A 72 4.78 13.20 -7.15
C LEU A 72 4.57 12.41 -8.45
N VAL A 73 4.82 11.10 -8.41
CA VAL A 73 4.57 10.20 -9.54
C VAL A 73 3.08 10.12 -9.85
N SER A 74 2.24 10.03 -8.83
CA SER A 74 0.78 9.99 -8.99
C SER A 74 0.25 11.28 -9.63
N LEU A 75 0.75 12.43 -9.20
CA LEU A 75 0.42 13.73 -9.78
C LEU A 75 0.88 13.81 -11.23
N TRP A 76 2.13 13.42 -11.52
CA TRP A 76 2.67 13.43 -12.88
C TRP A 76 1.87 12.53 -13.84
N LEU A 77 1.51 11.32 -13.40
CA LEU A 77 0.66 10.40 -14.16
C LEU A 77 -0.72 11.00 -14.42
N TYR A 78 -1.34 11.59 -13.39
CA TYR A 78 -2.64 12.22 -13.53
C TYR A 78 -2.60 13.43 -14.48
N GLN A 79 -1.54 14.25 -14.42
CA GLN A 79 -1.36 15.39 -15.32
C GLN A 79 -1.10 14.97 -16.76
N THR A 80 -0.41 13.85 -16.98
CA THR A 80 -0.06 13.36 -18.33
C THR A 80 -1.23 12.67 -19.01
N PHE A 81 -1.95 11.81 -18.29
CA PHE A 81 -3.02 10.98 -18.86
C PHE A 81 -4.43 11.55 -18.60
N HIS A 82 -4.56 12.58 -17.77
CA HIS A 82 -5.82 13.20 -17.36
C HIS A 82 -6.86 12.20 -16.81
N THR A 83 -6.39 11.10 -16.22
CA THR A 83 -7.25 10.04 -15.69
C THR A 83 -6.66 9.43 -14.42
N GLY A 84 -7.54 9.15 -13.44
CA GLY A 84 -7.18 8.45 -12.21
C GLY A 84 -6.77 6.99 -12.43
N TYR A 85 -7.15 6.39 -13.55
CA TYR A 85 -6.80 5.01 -13.86
C TYR A 85 -5.30 4.80 -14.09
N ALA A 86 -4.57 5.82 -14.54
CA ALA A 86 -3.11 5.77 -14.62
C ALA A 86 -2.48 5.62 -13.23
N VAL A 87 -3.03 6.31 -12.23
CA VAL A 87 -2.61 6.19 -10.83
C VAL A 87 -2.98 4.80 -10.27
N ALA A 88 -4.17 4.29 -10.60
CA ALA A 88 -4.56 2.93 -10.22
C ALA A 88 -3.63 1.85 -10.81
N ALA A 89 -3.19 2.02 -12.06
CA ALA A 89 -2.22 1.14 -12.71
C ALA A 89 -0.84 1.21 -12.05
N PHE A 90 -0.39 2.41 -11.65
CA PHE A 90 0.83 2.57 -10.86
C PHE A 90 0.75 1.84 -9.51
N LEU A 91 -0.37 1.99 -8.78
CA LEU A 91 -0.63 1.24 -7.55
C LEU A 91 -0.61 -0.27 -7.79
N ALA A 92 -1.11 -0.75 -8.94
CA ALA A 92 -1.03 -2.15 -9.35
C ALA A 92 0.39 -2.64 -9.57
N GLY A 93 1.23 -1.84 -10.22
CA GLY A 93 2.66 -2.13 -10.36
C GLY A 93 3.37 -2.25 -9.00
N MET A 94 3.14 -1.29 -8.10
CA MET A 94 3.72 -1.31 -6.75
C MET A 94 3.25 -2.51 -5.93
N ALA A 95 1.96 -2.86 -6.01
CA ALA A 95 1.43 -4.04 -5.35
C ALA A 95 2.03 -5.34 -5.89
N LEU A 96 2.28 -5.43 -7.21
CA LEU A 96 2.95 -6.58 -7.81
C LEU A 96 4.39 -6.71 -7.32
N ILE A 97 5.14 -5.61 -7.27
CA ILE A 97 6.51 -5.60 -6.75
C ILE A 97 6.52 -6.06 -5.29
N SER A 98 5.60 -5.55 -4.47
CA SER A 98 5.44 -5.96 -3.06
C SER A 98 5.10 -7.44 -2.94
N ALA A 99 4.18 -7.95 -3.75
CA ALA A 99 3.80 -9.37 -3.74
C ALA A 99 4.96 -10.28 -4.14
N VAL A 100 5.76 -9.90 -5.15
CA VAL A 100 6.96 -10.63 -5.56
C VAL A 100 8.00 -10.64 -4.44
N ALA A 101 8.23 -9.49 -3.80
CA ALA A 101 9.17 -9.41 -2.66
C ALA A 101 8.72 -10.29 -1.48
N ALA A 102 7.42 -10.25 -1.13
CA ALA A 102 6.86 -11.10 -0.09
C ALA A 102 6.96 -12.60 -0.43
N PHE A 103 6.78 -12.95 -1.70
CA PHE A 103 6.96 -14.32 -2.17
C PHE A 103 8.40 -14.83 -1.95
N PHE A 104 9.41 -14.01 -2.27
CA PHE A 104 10.82 -14.35 -2.04
C PHE A 104 11.22 -14.34 -0.56
N LEU A 105 10.60 -13.51 0.27
CA LEU A 105 10.85 -13.49 1.72
C LEU A 105 10.44 -14.81 2.39
N GLY A 106 9.43 -15.49 1.86
CA GLY A 106 8.93 -16.76 2.39
C GLY A 106 8.09 -16.59 3.67
N ARG A 107 7.71 -17.71 4.28
CA ARG A 107 6.94 -17.70 5.54
C ARG A 107 7.88 -17.39 6.71
N PRO A 108 7.59 -16.35 7.52
CA PRO A 108 8.30 -16.13 8.77
C PRO A 108 8.09 -17.34 9.69
N THR A 109 9.12 -18.19 9.84
CA THR A 109 9.09 -19.26 10.85
C THR A 109 9.38 -18.63 12.21
N PRO A 110 8.49 -18.77 13.21
CA PRO A 110 8.77 -18.28 14.55
C PRO A 110 10.01 -18.99 15.08
N LYS A 111 11.11 -18.26 15.28
CA LYS A 111 12.26 -18.80 15.99
C LYS A 111 11.90 -18.85 17.47
N VAL A 112 11.52 -20.04 17.94
CA VAL A 112 11.27 -20.35 19.36
C VAL A 112 12.63 -20.48 20.05
N THR A 113 13.21 -19.36 20.47
CA THR A 113 14.36 -19.30 21.38
C THR A 113 14.29 -18.02 22.20
#